data_AF-A0A2E6A5J7-F1
#
_entry.id   AF-A0A2E6A5J7-F1
#
_cell.length_a   1.000
_cell.length_b   1.000
_cell.length_c   1.000
_cell.angle_alpha   90.00
_cell.angle_beta   90.00
_cell.angle_gamma   90.00
#
_symmetry.space_group_name_H-M   'P 1'
#
loop_
_entity.id
_entity.type
_entity.pdbx_description
1 polymer ?
#
loop_
_entity_poly.entity_id
_entity_poly.type
_entity_poly.pdbx_seq_one_letter_code
_entity_poly.pdbx_strand_id
1 'polypeptide(L)'
;MERAITGFSRDGLADWFATLECGHRQHVRHKPPFFNRLWVESEEGRAAFLGQPLNCVRCDRLELPDGFVVYKHTPEFSEQTLPAGLRRDHAIKQGSWGLLHVLEGSLTLHIHGAEHQ
;
A
#
# COMPACT_ATOMS: atom_id res chain seq x y z
N MET A 1 -3.26 4.22 -6.76
CA MET A 1 -2.05 3.38 -6.72
C MET A 1 -2.48 1.91 -6.77
N GLU A 2 -2.17 1.22 -7.86
CA GLU A 2 -2.58 -0.18 -8.04
C GLU A 2 -1.70 -1.14 -7.25
N ARG A 3 -2.35 -2.10 -6.59
CA ARG A 3 -1.70 -3.11 -5.75
C ARG A 3 -2.38 -4.45 -5.96
N ALA A 4 -1.57 -5.49 -6.14
CA ALA A 4 -2.07 -6.84 -6.32
C ALA A 4 -2.82 -7.32 -5.07
N ILE A 5 -3.94 -8.02 -5.27
CA ILE A 5 -4.68 -8.66 -4.18
C ILE A 5 -3.93 -9.93 -3.73
N THR A 6 -3.61 -10.03 -2.44
CA THR A 6 -2.88 -11.16 -1.85
C THR A 6 -3.77 -12.10 -1.04
N GLY A 7 -4.98 -11.66 -0.68
CA GLY A 7 -5.91 -12.49 0.07
C GLY A 7 -7.25 -11.83 0.34
N PHE A 8 -8.20 -12.61 0.85
CA PHE A 8 -9.52 -12.16 1.24
C PHE A 8 -9.84 -12.60 2.66
N SER A 9 -10.58 -11.76 3.38
CA SER A 9 -11.07 -12.08 4.71
C SER A 9 -12.32 -11.27 5.01
N ARG A 10 -13.05 -11.66 6.06
CA ARG A 10 -14.19 -10.91 6.57
C ARG A 10 -13.81 -10.19 7.84
N ASP A 11 -14.38 -9.02 8.06
CA ASP A 11 -14.28 -8.32 9.33
C ASP A 11 -15.33 -8.82 10.34
N GLY A 12 -15.41 -8.17 11.51
CA GLY A 12 -16.36 -8.51 12.57
C GLY A 12 -17.83 -8.31 12.21
N LEU A 13 -18.13 -7.62 11.11
CA LEU A 13 -19.49 -7.44 10.57
C LEU A 13 -19.76 -8.38 9.39
N ALA A 14 -18.90 -9.37 9.17
CA ALA A 14 -18.93 -10.31 8.05
C ALA A 14 -18.78 -9.65 6.65
N ASP A 15 -18.28 -8.40 6.59
CA ASP A 15 -18.01 -7.73 5.32
C ASP A 15 -16.69 -8.17 4.71
N TRP A 16 -16.68 -8.46 3.41
CA TRP A 16 -15.48 -8.85 2.69
C TRP A 16 -14.49 -7.68 2.52
N PHE A 17 -13.22 -7.94 2.80
CA PHE A 17 -12.10 -7.10 2.41
C PHE A 17 -11.02 -7.91 1.70
N ALA A 18 -10.33 -7.26 0.77
CA ALA A 18 -9.11 -7.74 0.16
C ALA A 18 -7.91 -7.22 0.96
N THR A 19 -6.92 -8.08 1.19
CA THR A 19 -5.58 -7.68 1.60
C THR A 19 -4.76 -7.45 0.34
N LEU A 20 -4.08 -6.32 0.26
CA LEU A 20 -3.27 -5.94 -0.89
C LEU A 20 -1.79 -6.17 -0.58
N GLU A 21 -0.95 -6.28 -1.61
CA GLU A 21 0.51 -6.51 -1.46
C GLU A 21 1.22 -5.38 -0.70
N CYS A 22 0.64 -4.17 -0.68
CA CYS A 22 1.13 -3.06 0.13
C CYS A 22 0.87 -3.27 1.65
N GLY A 23 0.04 -4.23 2.03
CA GLY A 23 -0.37 -4.52 3.40
C GLY A 23 -1.66 -3.81 3.83
N HIS A 24 -2.20 -2.89 3.02
CA HIS A 24 -3.51 -2.29 3.29
C HIS A 24 -4.65 -3.29 3.06
N ARG A 25 -5.73 -3.08 3.80
CA ARG A 25 -7.01 -3.76 3.60
C ARG A 25 -7.97 -2.83 2.90
N GLN A 26 -8.73 -3.35 1.94
CA GLN A 26 -9.77 -2.61 1.23
C GLN A 26 -11.06 -3.42 1.18
N HIS A 27 -12.16 -2.86 1.69
CA HIS A 27 -13.46 -3.50 1.58
C HIS A 27 -13.87 -3.66 0.11
N VAL A 28 -14.40 -4.83 -0.21
CA VAL A 28 -14.75 -5.23 -1.58
C VAL A 28 -16.20 -5.67 -1.68
N ARG A 29 -17.10 -4.93 -1.03
CA ARG A 29 -18.54 -5.24 -0.95
C ARG A 29 -19.21 -5.23 -2.32
N HIS A 30 -20.09 -6.21 -2.56
CA HIS A 30 -21.06 -6.21 -3.64
C HIS A 30 -22.37 -5.58 -3.11
N LYS A 31 -22.69 -4.36 -3.54
CA LYS A 31 -23.92 -3.63 -3.15
C LYS A 31 -24.54 -2.94 -4.37
N PRO A 32 -25.20 -3.66 -5.28
CA PRO A 32 -25.94 -3.05 -6.38
C PRO A 32 -27.00 -2.08 -5.87
N PRO A 33 -27.27 -0.97 -6.58
CA PRO A 33 -26.64 -0.56 -7.84
C PRO A 33 -25.28 0.15 -7.66
N PHE A 34 -24.85 0.40 -6.43
CA PHE A 34 -23.69 1.27 -6.14
C PHE A 34 -22.33 0.60 -6.39
N PHE A 35 -22.20 -0.69 -6.08
CA PHE A 35 -20.95 -1.43 -6.23
C PHE A 35 -21.22 -2.83 -6.79
N ASN A 36 -20.93 -3.02 -8.08
CA ASN A 36 -21.07 -4.33 -8.72
C ASN A 36 -19.74 -5.08 -8.73
N ARG A 37 -19.58 -6.00 -7.78
CA ARG A 37 -18.42 -6.89 -7.63
C ARG A 37 -18.83 -8.36 -7.47
N LEU A 38 -19.56 -8.91 -8.45
CA LEU A 38 -20.08 -10.31 -8.38
C LEU A 38 -18.99 -11.34 -8.02
N TRP A 39 -17.75 -11.09 -8.46
CA TRP A 39 -16.60 -11.93 -8.16
C TRP A 39 -16.31 -12.08 -6.66
N VAL A 40 -16.77 -11.18 -5.79
CA VAL A 40 -16.56 -11.32 -4.34
C VAL A 40 -17.51 -12.32 -3.70
N GLU A 41 -18.65 -12.63 -4.33
CA GLU A 41 -19.73 -13.40 -3.71
C GLU A 41 -19.36 -14.88 -3.57
N SER A 42 -18.72 -15.46 -4.60
CA SER A 42 -18.28 -16.85 -4.59
C SER A 42 -16.80 -17.01 -4.22
N GLU A 43 -16.44 -18.19 -3.72
CA GLU A 43 -15.05 -18.51 -3.40
C GLU A 43 -14.20 -18.61 -4.66
N GLU A 44 -14.75 -19.19 -5.72
CA GLU A 44 -14.12 -19.32 -7.03
C GLU A 44 -13.85 -17.94 -7.65
N GLY A 45 -14.80 -17.00 -7.50
CA GLY A 45 -14.64 -15.63 -7.97
C GLY A 45 -13.53 -14.90 -7.23
N ARG A 46 -13.45 -15.05 -5.91
CA ARG A 46 -12.35 -14.47 -5.11
C ARG A 46 -11.02 -15.10 -5.48
N ALA A 47 -10.95 -16.42 -5.62
CA ALA A 47 -9.73 -17.12 -6.03
C ALA A 47 -9.23 -16.65 -7.39
N ALA A 48 -10.13 -16.44 -8.36
CA ALA A 48 -9.79 -15.91 -9.68
C ALA A 48 -9.26 -14.46 -9.66
N PHE A 49 -9.56 -13.70 -8.60
CA PHE A 49 -9.12 -12.32 -8.41
C PHE A 49 -7.84 -12.16 -7.58
N LEU A 50 -7.27 -13.25 -7.07
CA LEU A 50 -5.93 -13.20 -6.46
C LEU A 50 -4.89 -12.77 -7.51
N GLY A 51 -3.98 -11.88 -7.12
CA GLY A 51 -2.97 -11.28 -7.99
C GLY A 51 -3.48 -10.15 -8.88
N GLN A 52 -4.79 -9.97 -9.04
CA GLN A 52 -5.33 -8.87 -9.84
C GLN A 52 -5.08 -7.52 -9.14
N PRO A 53 -4.79 -6.45 -9.90
CA PRO A 53 -4.59 -5.13 -9.34
C PRO A 53 -5.90 -4.55 -8.80
N LEU A 54 -5.80 -3.86 -7.67
CA LEU A 54 -6.86 -3.03 -7.13
C LEU A 54 -6.30 -1.66 -6.77
N ASN A 55 -7.03 -0.59 -7.08
CA ASN A 55 -6.63 0.74 -6.65
C ASN A 55 -6.70 0.87 -5.12
N CYS A 56 -5.54 0.99 -4.48
CA CYS A 56 -5.41 1.19 -3.04
C CYS A 56 -5.52 2.68 -2.70
N VAL A 57 -6.71 3.10 -2.25
CA VAL A 57 -6.99 4.50 -1.88
C VAL A 57 -6.12 4.96 -0.70
N ARG A 58 -5.74 4.04 0.20
CA ARG A 58 -4.87 4.36 1.35
C ARG A 58 -3.43 4.64 0.92
N CYS A 59 -2.91 3.94 -0.09
CA CYS A 59 -1.63 4.29 -0.71
C CYS A 59 -1.69 5.67 -1.40
N ASP A 60 -2.78 6.00 -2.08
CA ASP A 60 -2.96 7.33 -2.71
C ASP A 60 -2.92 8.46 -1.69
N ARG A 61 -3.37 8.18 -0.47
CA ARG A 61 -3.36 9.12 0.66
C ARG A 61 -2.09 9.04 1.51
N LEU A 62 -1.09 8.27 1.09
CA LEU A 62 0.18 8.05 1.80
C LEU A 62 -0.01 7.56 3.25
N GLU A 63 -1.05 6.77 3.50
CA GLU A 63 -1.31 6.20 4.83
C GLU A 63 -0.46 4.95 5.05
N LEU A 64 0.08 4.77 6.26
CA LEU A 64 0.69 3.50 6.65
C LEU A 64 -0.37 2.41 6.81
N PRO A 65 -0.06 1.14 6.49
CA PRO A 65 -0.98 0.04 6.77
C PRO A 65 -1.11 -0.23 8.27
N ASP A 66 -2.25 -0.83 8.64
CA ASP A 66 -2.55 -1.15 10.03
C ASP A 66 -1.57 -2.22 10.55
N GLY A 67 -1.15 -2.11 11.81
CA GLY A 67 -0.32 -3.12 12.48
C GLY A 67 1.17 -3.10 12.11
N PHE A 68 1.60 -2.20 11.23
CA PHE A 68 3.03 -1.98 11.01
C PHE A 68 3.67 -1.32 12.23
N VAL A 69 4.84 -1.83 12.63
CA VAL A 69 5.62 -1.29 13.75
C VAL A 69 6.94 -0.73 13.24
N VAL A 70 7.39 0.36 13.85
CA VAL A 70 8.70 0.94 13.54
C VAL A 70 9.78 -0.01 14.04
N TYR A 71 10.59 -0.54 13.12
CA TYR A 71 11.72 -1.41 13.46
C TYR A 71 13.08 -0.72 13.38
N LYS A 72 13.15 0.40 12.64
CA LYS A 72 14.38 1.18 12.43
C LYS A 72 14.03 2.65 12.19
N HIS A 73 14.87 3.51 12.75
CA HIS A 73 14.88 4.95 12.50
C HIS A 73 16.30 5.37 12.09
N THR A 74 16.42 6.32 11.18
CA THR A 74 17.71 6.94 10.85
C THR A 74 17.95 8.17 11.72
N PRO A 75 19.19 8.63 11.90
CA PRO A 75 19.42 9.98 12.41
C PRO A 75 18.70 11.03 11.55
N GLU A 76 18.54 12.23 12.10
CA GLU A 76 18.09 13.40 11.34
C GLU A 76 19.18 13.81 10.34
N PHE A 77 18.76 14.15 9.13
CA PHE A 77 19.64 14.61 8.06
C PHE A 77 19.27 16.03 7.63
N SER A 78 20.28 16.80 7.29
CA SER A 78 20.15 18.05 6.55
C SER A 78 20.59 17.83 5.10
N GLU A 79 20.47 18.87 4.28
CA GLU A 79 21.04 18.89 2.93
C GLU A 79 22.53 18.50 2.91
N GLN A 80 23.30 18.94 3.92
CA GLN A 80 24.74 18.69 4.00
C GLN A 80 25.08 17.30 4.54
N THR A 81 24.23 16.69 5.35
CA THR A 81 24.50 15.40 6.01
C THR A 81 23.79 14.21 5.37
N LEU A 82 22.90 14.44 4.39
CA LEU A 82 22.17 13.37 3.70
C LEU A 82 23.14 12.41 2.97
N PRO A 83 23.18 11.12 3.36
CA PRO A 83 24.10 10.15 2.79
C PRO A 83 23.93 10.02 1.27
N ALA A 84 25.05 9.92 0.55
CA ALA A 84 25.04 9.78 -0.91
C ALA A 84 24.23 8.56 -1.40
N GLY A 85 24.12 7.50 -0.58
CA GLY A 85 23.29 6.33 -0.88
C GLY A 85 21.80 6.64 -0.92
N LEU A 86 21.31 7.60 -0.12
CA LEU A 86 19.90 8.02 -0.12
C LEU A 86 19.61 9.07 -1.20
N ARG A 87 20.65 9.67 -1.80
CA ARG A 87 20.54 10.64 -2.91
C ARG A 87 20.55 10.01 -4.30
N ARG A 88 20.72 8.70 -4.39
CA ARG A 88 20.70 7.92 -5.64
C ARG A 88 19.56 6.92 -5.59
N ASP A 89 19.29 6.27 -6.71
CA ASP A 89 18.32 5.18 -6.78
C ASP A 89 18.65 4.08 -5.77
N HIS A 90 17.67 3.75 -4.94
CA HIS A 90 17.75 2.71 -3.95
C HIS A 90 16.36 2.15 -3.66
N ALA A 91 16.32 0.94 -3.10
CA ALA A 91 15.10 0.29 -2.67
C ALA A 91 15.17 0.01 -1.17
N ILE A 92 14.01 0.07 -0.51
CA ILE A 92 13.85 -0.45 0.84
C ILE A 92 13.65 -1.98 0.79
N LYS A 93 13.93 -2.64 1.92
CA LYS A 93 13.72 -4.09 2.06
C LYS A 93 12.27 -4.45 1.72
N GLN A 94 12.06 -5.55 0.98
CA GLN A 94 10.73 -6.08 0.68
C GLN A 94 9.91 -6.27 1.97
N GLY A 95 8.63 -5.91 1.91
CA GLY A 95 7.71 -5.97 3.06
C GLY A 95 7.96 -4.89 4.13
N SER A 96 8.87 -3.95 3.88
CA SER A 96 9.06 -2.77 4.74
C SER A 96 8.43 -1.54 4.11
N TRP A 97 8.07 -0.58 4.96
CA TRP A 97 7.64 0.76 4.55
C TRP A 97 8.69 1.78 4.93
N GLY A 98 8.85 2.80 4.07
CA GLY A 98 9.60 4.01 4.37
C GLY A 98 8.65 5.14 4.71
N LEU A 99 8.84 5.77 5.87
CA LEU A 99 8.17 7.01 6.23
C LEU A 99 9.23 8.12 6.25
N LEU A 100 9.07 9.11 5.37
CA LEU A 100 9.89 10.32 5.37
C LEU A 100 9.15 11.40 6.13
N HIS A 101 9.75 11.85 7.24
CA HIS A 101 9.21 12.95 8.03
C HIS A 101 10.11 14.17 7.85
N VAL A 102 9.60 15.18 7.16
CA VAL A 102 10.31 16.45 6.94
C VAL A 102 10.06 17.33 8.15
N LEU A 103 11.11 17.56 8.95
CA LEU A 103 11.03 18.39 10.16
C LEU A 103 10.99 19.89 9.81
N GLU A 104 11.77 20.30 8.81
CA GLU A 104 11.85 21.67 8.32
C GLU A 104 12.15 21.69 6.81
N GLY A 105 11.66 22.72 6.10
CA GLY A 105 11.91 22.90 4.68
C GLY A 105 11.07 21.99 3.78
N SER A 106 11.67 21.50 2.70
CA SER A 106 11.01 20.61 1.75
C SER A 106 11.96 19.55 1.20
N LEU A 107 11.39 18.43 0.77
CA LEU A 107 12.10 17.34 0.13
C LEU A 107 11.39 16.98 -1.18
N THR A 108 12.15 16.87 -2.26
CA THR A 108 11.65 16.28 -3.51
C THR A 108 11.99 14.79 -3.52
N LEU A 109 10.96 13.95 -3.50
CA LEU A 109 11.10 12.51 -3.62
C LEU A 109 10.83 12.07 -5.06
N HIS A 110 11.79 11.38 -5.66
CA HIS A 110 11.63 10.74 -6.96
C HIS A 110 11.47 9.23 -6.75
N ILE A 111 10.33 8.67 -7.20
CA ILE A 111 10.05 7.24 -7.11
C ILE A 111 10.05 6.67 -8.53
N HIS A 112 11.05 5.86 -8.85
CA HIS A 112 11.16 5.16 -10.13
C HIS A 112 10.42 3.81 -10.04
N GLY A 113 9.60 3.49 -11.06
CA GLY A 113 8.85 2.23 -11.11
C GLY A 113 7.46 2.24 -10.44
N ALA A 114 6.91 3.42 -10.11
CA ALA A 114 5.50 3.57 -9.70
C ALA A 114 4.53 3.72 -10.90
N GLU A 115 5.02 3.51 -12.12
CA GLU A 115 4.22 3.49 -13.34
C GLU A 115 3.56 2.11 -13.48
N HIS A 116 2.28 2.04 -13.10
CA HIS A 116 1.41 0.98 -13.60
C HIS A 116 0.88 1.47 -14.95
N GLN A 117 1.19 0.73 -16.01
CA GLN A 117 0.66 0.93 -17.35
C GLN A 117 -0.73 0.31 -17.46
#